data_AF-A0A1H5B4G3-F1
#
_entry.id   AF-A0A1H5B4G3-F1
#
_cell.length_a   1.000
_cell.length_b   1.000
_cell.length_c   1.000
_cell.angle_alpha   90.00
_cell.angle_beta   90.00
_cell.angle_gamma   90.00
#
_symmetry.space_group_name_H-M   'P 1'
#
loop_
_entity.id
_entity.type
_entity.pdbx_description
1 polymer ?
#
loop_
_entity_poly.entity_id
_entity_poly.type
_entity_poly.pdbx_seq_one_letter_code
_entity_poly.pdbx_strand_id
1 'polypeptide(L)'
;MGIGLGRAMGTGAEMLHIRAMSLAKPTFPAPDHDHGRCAADAMAHAEQVCARRGQKFTPIRRQVLQALLSSHRPLGAYEVIDELAKTMPRPAPITVYRALDFLMENGLVHRIESRNAFLACAHDHDETSMVAFLICDHCGSVGEIPAAPVAQSLTAAARASGFIPKLSVVEIAGTCAHCQKA
;
A
#
# COMPACT_ATOMS: atom_id res chain seq x y z
N MET A 1 -1.20 57.47 35.79
CA MET A 1 -1.51 57.00 34.42
C MET A 1 -0.64 55.79 34.14
N GLY A 2 -1.20 54.59 33.95
CA GLY A 2 -0.53 53.48 33.24
C GLY A 2 0.49 52.59 33.99
N ILE A 3 -0.04 51.64 34.76
CA ILE A 3 0.45 50.27 35.05
C ILE A 3 1.25 49.58 33.92
N GLY A 4 2.25 48.76 34.28
CA GLY A 4 2.81 47.74 33.39
C GLY A 4 4.11 47.05 33.85
N LEU A 5 4.05 46.21 34.89
CA LEU A 5 5.06 45.17 35.16
C LEU A 5 5.08 44.16 33.99
N GLY A 6 6.27 43.79 33.51
CA GLY A 6 6.46 42.71 32.55
C GLY A 6 7.72 41.91 32.86
N ARG A 7 7.62 40.97 33.80
CA ARG A 7 8.56 39.85 33.99
C ARG A 7 8.08 38.70 33.10
N ALA A 8 8.96 38.11 32.30
CA ALA A 8 8.95 36.65 32.06
C ALA A 8 10.28 36.20 31.42
N MET A 9 11.02 35.41 32.19
CA MET A 9 12.01 34.45 31.70
C MET A 9 11.27 33.27 31.06
N GLY A 10 11.86 32.62 30.05
CA GLY A 10 11.32 31.40 29.47
C GLY A 10 12.16 30.86 28.34
N THR A 11 13.27 30.21 28.66
CA THR A 11 13.95 29.24 27.80
C THR A 11 12.97 28.11 27.46
N GLY A 12 12.75 27.83 26.19
CA GLY A 12 11.91 26.71 25.77
C GLY A 12 12.14 26.40 24.32
N ALA A 13 13.08 25.49 24.06
CA ALA A 13 13.11 24.74 22.82
C ALA A 13 11.71 24.14 22.60
N GLU A 14 10.99 24.59 21.58
CA GLU A 14 9.70 23.99 21.21
C GLU A 14 9.96 22.60 20.63
N MET A 15 9.93 21.69 21.58
CA MET A 15 10.03 20.25 21.50
C MET A 15 8.99 19.73 20.52
N LEU A 16 9.47 19.01 19.49
CA LEU A 16 8.70 18.11 18.64
C LEU A 16 7.71 17.31 19.49
N HIS A 17 6.44 17.71 19.47
CA HIS A 17 5.36 16.84 19.94
C HIS A 17 4.89 16.02 18.75
N ILE A 18 5.63 14.95 18.47
CA ILE A 18 5.14 13.79 17.71
C ILE A 18 4.00 13.22 18.56
N ARG A 19 2.79 13.65 18.25
CA ARG A 19 1.56 13.24 18.93
C ARG A 19 1.35 11.74 18.68
N ALA A 20 1.26 11.00 19.77
CA ALA A 20 1.04 9.55 19.90
C ALA A 20 0.59 8.84 18.61
N MET A 21 1.52 8.10 18.01
CA MET A 21 1.26 7.19 16.90
C MET A 21 0.25 6.14 17.37
N SER A 22 -0.95 6.18 16.79
CA SER A 22 -1.85 5.02 16.74
C SER A 22 -1.02 3.78 16.40
N LEU A 23 -1.18 2.68 17.15
CA LEU A 23 -0.41 1.44 17.01
C LEU A 23 -0.22 1.10 15.53
N ALA A 24 0.94 1.48 14.98
CA ALA A 24 1.17 1.42 13.55
C ALA A 24 1.23 -0.05 13.19
N LYS A 25 0.33 -0.48 12.30
CA LYS A 25 0.36 -1.81 11.71
C LYS A 25 1.79 -2.06 11.18
N PRO A 26 2.41 -3.21 11.49
CA PRO A 26 3.80 -3.44 11.12
C PRO A 26 3.93 -3.41 9.58
N THR A 27 5.00 -2.74 9.09
CA THR A 27 5.26 -2.61 7.65
C THR A 27 5.37 -3.95 6.94
N PHE A 28 5.95 -4.95 7.61
CA PHE A 28 5.95 -6.35 7.19
C PHE A 28 5.16 -7.16 8.22
N PRO A 29 4.12 -7.89 7.81
CA PRO A 29 3.41 -8.81 8.71
C PRO A 29 4.36 -9.88 9.26
N ALA A 30 4.21 -10.22 10.53
CA ALA A 30 5.02 -11.26 11.17
C ALA A 30 4.85 -12.62 10.45
N PRO A 31 5.90 -13.45 10.30
CA PRO A 31 5.81 -14.72 9.57
C PRO A 31 4.73 -15.69 10.10
N ASP A 32 4.40 -15.60 11.38
CA ASP A 32 3.48 -16.47 12.13
C ASP A 32 2.13 -15.82 12.45
N HIS A 33 1.82 -14.66 11.85
CA HIS A 33 0.51 -14.03 12.04
C HIS A 33 -0.64 -14.92 11.51
N ASP A 34 -1.84 -14.72 12.05
CA ASP A 34 -3.05 -15.34 11.52
C ASP A 34 -3.39 -14.76 10.14
N HIS A 35 -2.88 -15.44 9.12
CA HIS A 35 -3.08 -15.02 7.73
C HIS A 35 -4.53 -15.22 7.27
N GLY A 36 -5.26 -16.20 7.85
CA GLY A 36 -6.67 -16.43 7.54
C GLY A 36 -7.52 -15.23 7.94
N ARG A 37 -7.32 -14.72 9.15
CA ARG A 37 -7.97 -13.48 9.60
C ARG A 37 -7.52 -12.26 8.80
N CYS A 38 -6.21 -12.13 8.53
CA CYS A 38 -5.67 -11.03 7.73
C CYS A 38 -6.33 -10.94 6.34
N ALA A 39 -6.44 -12.07 5.64
CA ALA A 39 -7.07 -12.13 4.32
C ALA A 39 -8.57 -11.86 4.41
N ALA A 40 -9.26 -12.40 5.43
CA ALA A 40 -10.69 -12.15 5.65
C ALA A 40 -10.99 -10.66 5.88
N ASP A 41 -10.19 -9.99 6.70
CA ASP A 41 -10.33 -8.55 6.97
C ASP A 41 -10.13 -7.72 5.68
N ALA A 42 -9.14 -8.06 4.86
CA ALA A 42 -8.90 -7.42 3.57
C ALA A 42 -10.05 -7.63 2.56
N MET A 43 -10.63 -8.83 2.53
CA MET A 43 -11.81 -9.12 1.71
C MET A 43 -13.04 -8.32 2.16
N ALA A 44 -13.28 -8.25 3.47
CA ALA A 44 -14.37 -7.45 4.03
C ALA A 44 -14.20 -5.95 3.71
N HIS A 45 -12.96 -5.45 3.79
CA HIS A 45 -12.63 -4.09 3.37
C HIS A 45 -12.97 -3.85 1.88
N ALA A 46 -12.55 -4.75 0.98
CA ALA A 46 -12.86 -4.65 -0.44
C ALA A 46 -14.36 -4.62 -0.74
N GLU A 47 -15.15 -5.42 -0.02
CA GLU A 47 -16.61 -5.42 -0.12
C GLU A 47 -17.21 -4.08 0.31
N GLN A 48 -16.73 -3.50 1.42
CA GLN A 48 -17.17 -2.19 1.90
C GLN A 48 -16.81 -1.07 0.91
N VAL A 49 -15.59 -1.07 0.35
CA VAL A 49 -15.16 -0.10 -0.67
C VAL A 49 -16.05 -0.18 -1.90
N CYS A 50 -16.31 -1.39 -2.41
CA CYS A 50 -17.15 -1.58 -3.58
C CYS A 50 -18.60 -1.15 -3.33
N ALA A 51 -19.16 -1.51 -2.17
CA ALA A 51 -20.51 -1.10 -1.78
C ALA A 51 -20.64 0.43 -1.67
N ARG A 52 -19.70 1.08 -0.98
CA ARG A 52 -19.64 2.53 -0.80
C ARG A 52 -19.54 3.28 -2.13
N ARG A 53 -18.80 2.73 -3.10
CA ARG A 53 -18.59 3.33 -4.44
C ARG A 53 -19.64 2.91 -5.48
N GLY A 54 -20.64 2.10 -5.11
CA GLY A 54 -21.64 1.57 -6.04
C GLY A 54 -21.07 0.64 -7.13
N GLN A 55 -19.89 0.07 -6.88
CA GLN A 55 -19.18 -0.80 -7.82
C GLN A 55 -19.55 -2.27 -7.62
N LYS A 56 -19.66 -3.03 -8.71
CA LYS A 56 -19.97 -4.46 -8.64
C LYS A 56 -18.72 -5.29 -8.33
N PHE A 57 -18.62 -5.86 -7.14
CA PHE A 57 -17.56 -6.80 -6.80
C PHE A 57 -17.88 -8.23 -7.26
N THR A 58 -17.75 -8.46 -8.57
CA THR A 58 -18.12 -9.71 -9.24
C THR A 58 -17.29 -10.91 -8.73
N PRO A 59 -17.74 -12.16 -8.96
CA PRO A 59 -17.00 -13.35 -8.53
C PRO A 59 -15.55 -13.38 -9.02
N ILE A 60 -15.30 -13.04 -10.29
CA ILE A 60 -13.93 -13.03 -10.84
C ILE A 60 -13.04 -11.96 -10.20
N ARG A 61 -13.58 -10.76 -9.90
CA ARG A 61 -12.84 -9.70 -9.19
C ARG A 61 -12.48 -10.15 -7.78
N ARG A 62 -13.42 -10.84 -7.11
CA ARG A 62 -13.22 -11.42 -5.77
C ARG A 62 -12.12 -12.49 -5.78
N GLN A 63 -12.16 -13.40 -6.74
CA GLN A 63 -11.18 -14.47 -6.88
C GLN A 63 -9.77 -13.93 -7.18
N VAL A 64 -9.65 -12.93 -8.05
CA VAL A 64 -8.35 -12.28 -8.34
C VAL A 64 -7.78 -11.61 -7.09
N LEU A 65 -8.59 -10.87 -6.32
CA LEU A 65 -8.12 -10.29 -5.06
C LEU A 65 -7.71 -11.39 -4.05
N GLN A 66 -8.50 -12.46 -3.95
CA GLN A 66 -8.20 -13.57 -3.06
C GLN A 66 -6.88 -14.28 -3.41
N ALA A 67 -6.57 -14.43 -4.70
CA ALA A 67 -5.28 -14.96 -5.13
C ALA A 67 -4.12 -14.07 -4.69
N LEU A 68 -4.26 -12.74 -4.82
CA LEU A 68 -3.26 -11.78 -4.34
C LEU A 68 -3.12 -11.78 -2.82
N LEU A 69 -4.18 -12.11 -2.09
CA LEU A 69 -4.21 -12.23 -0.63
C LEU A 69 -3.73 -13.59 -0.12
N SER A 70 -3.33 -14.52 -0.99
CA SER A 70 -2.82 -15.84 -0.57
C SER A 70 -1.47 -15.80 0.13
N SER A 71 -0.75 -14.68 -0.01
CA SER A 71 0.52 -14.41 0.66
C SER A 71 0.77 -12.90 0.74
N HIS A 72 1.88 -12.50 1.38
CA HIS A 72 2.36 -11.11 1.40
C HIS A 72 3.37 -10.78 0.29
N ARG A 73 3.40 -11.58 -0.77
CA ARG A 73 4.26 -11.36 -1.94
C ARG A 73 3.41 -10.86 -3.10
N PRO A 74 3.94 -9.94 -3.92
CA PRO A 74 3.25 -9.53 -5.13
C PRO A 74 3.26 -10.68 -6.13
N LEU A 75 2.18 -10.85 -6.89
CA LEU A 75 2.07 -11.85 -7.94
C LEU A 75 1.98 -11.19 -9.32
N GLY A 76 2.69 -11.73 -10.30
CA GLY A 76 2.50 -11.39 -11.70
C GLY A 76 1.12 -11.82 -12.20
N ALA A 77 0.64 -11.18 -13.27
CA ALA A 77 -0.69 -11.49 -13.82
C ALA A 77 -0.85 -12.98 -14.22
N TYR A 78 0.20 -13.60 -14.74
CA TYR A 78 0.17 -15.02 -15.10
C TYR A 78 0.19 -15.95 -13.88
N GLU A 79 0.88 -15.57 -12.80
CA GLU A 79 0.84 -16.30 -11.54
C GLU A 79 -0.57 -16.25 -10.93
N VAL A 80 -1.24 -15.10 -11.01
CA VAL A 80 -2.67 -14.98 -10.63
C VAL A 80 -3.55 -15.91 -11.47
N ILE A 81 -3.35 -15.95 -12.80
CA ILE A 81 -4.10 -16.87 -13.67
C ILE A 81 -3.87 -18.32 -13.26
N ASP A 82 -2.63 -18.69 -12.97
CA ASP A 82 -2.24 -20.03 -12.55
C ASP A 82 -2.86 -20.39 -11.19
N GLU A 83 -2.90 -19.45 -10.25
CA GLU A 83 -3.55 -19.63 -8.95
C GLU A 83 -5.06 -19.89 -9.10
N LEU A 84 -5.74 -19.08 -9.92
CA LEU A 84 -7.16 -19.26 -10.21
C LEU A 84 -7.42 -20.61 -10.89
N ALA A 85 -6.55 -21.03 -11.83
CA ALA A 85 -6.69 -22.28 -12.56
C ALA A 85 -6.62 -23.55 -11.67
N LYS A 86 -6.20 -23.43 -10.40
CA LYS A 86 -6.21 -24.54 -9.44
C LYS A 86 -7.62 -24.94 -9.00
N THR A 87 -8.58 -24.02 -9.05
CA THR A 87 -9.94 -24.22 -8.48
C THR A 87 -11.06 -23.96 -9.48
N MET A 88 -10.75 -23.43 -10.66
CA MET A 88 -11.71 -23.14 -11.73
C MET A 88 -11.07 -23.29 -13.12
N PRO A 89 -11.86 -23.32 -14.21
CA PRO A 89 -11.30 -23.27 -15.56
C PRO A 89 -10.37 -22.07 -15.73
N ARG A 90 -9.21 -22.28 -16.37
CA ARG A 90 -8.19 -21.25 -16.57
C ARG A 90 -8.82 -20.00 -17.22
N PRO A 91 -8.82 -18.83 -16.54
CA PRO A 91 -9.39 -17.63 -17.12
C PRO A 91 -8.53 -17.12 -18.27
N ALA A 92 -9.17 -16.51 -19.27
CA ALA A 92 -8.45 -15.80 -20.33
C ALA A 92 -7.63 -14.64 -19.73
N PRO A 93 -6.41 -14.35 -20.23
CA PRO A 93 -5.57 -13.29 -19.67
C PRO A 93 -6.27 -11.93 -19.57
N ILE A 94 -6.99 -11.53 -20.63
CA ILE A 94 -7.74 -10.26 -20.66
C ILE A 94 -8.77 -10.14 -19.53
N THR A 95 -9.34 -11.26 -19.07
CA THR A 95 -10.28 -11.27 -17.94
C THR A 95 -9.59 -10.93 -16.64
N VAL A 96 -8.38 -11.46 -16.41
CA VAL A 96 -7.59 -11.17 -15.21
C VAL A 96 -7.07 -9.74 -15.24
N TYR A 97 -6.57 -9.24 -16.37
CA TYR A 97 -6.15 -7.84 -16.49
C TYR A 97 -7.30 -6.87 -16.19
N ARG A 98 -8.50 -7.09 -16.73
CA ARG A 98 -9.68 -6.27 -16.42
C ARG A 98 -10.09 -6.30 -14.94
N ALA A 99 -9.87 -7.44 -14.27
CA ALA A 99 -10.11 -7.54 -12.84
C ALA A 99 -9.04 -6.77 -12.05
N LEU A 100 -7.77 -6.88 -12.43
CA LEU A 100 -6.66 -6.13 -11.83
C LEU A 100 -6.85 -4.61 -12.02
N ASP A 101 -7.20 -4.17 -13.22
CA ASP A 101 -7.49 -2.76 -13.51
C ASP A 101 -8.60 -2.23 -12.60
N PHE A 102 -9.71 -2.97 -12.49
CA PHE A 102 -10.78 -2.62 -11.57
C PHE A 102 -10.30 -2.52 -10.11
N LEU A 103 -9.49 -3.46 -9.65
CA LEU A 103 -8.99 -3.46 -8.27
C LEU A 103 -8.04 -2.28 -8.02
N MET A 104 -7.19 -1.94 -8.99
CA MET A 104 -6.29 -0.78 -8.93
C MET A 104 -7.06 0.54 -8.93
N GLU A 105 -8.03 0.70 -9.82
CA GLU A 105 -8.92 1.89 -9.88
C GLU A 105 -9.69 2.10 -8.57
N ASN A 106 -9.91 1.04 -7.81
CA ASN A 106 -10.59 1.09 -6.51
C ASN A 106 -9.62 1.14 -5.31
N GLY A 107 -8.30 1.20 -5.54
CA GLY A 107 -7.28 1.26 -4.48
C GLY A 107 -7.12 -0.04 -3.69
N LEU A 108 -7.64 -1.16 -4.20
CA LEU A 108 -7.62 -2.48 -3.55
C LEU A 108 -6.37 -3.28 -3.90
N VAL A 109 -5.66 -2.87 -4.95
CA VAL A 109 -4.42 -3.49 -5.42
C VAL A 109 -3.47 -2.40 -5.87
N HIS A 110 -2.20 -2.57 -5.56
CA HIS A 110 -1.11 -1.75 -6.07
C HIS A 110 -0.28 -2.54 -7.10
N ARG A 111 0.28 -1.85 -8.07
CA ARG A 111 1.27 -2.43 -8.98
C ARG A 111 2.67 -2.15 -8.46
N ILE A 112 3.48 -3.20 -8.40
CA ILE A 112 4.92 -3.14 -8.14
C ILE A 112 5.60 -3.12 -9.51
N GLU A 113 6.00 -1.94 -9.95
CA GLU A 113 6.50 -1.67 -11.30
C GLU A 113 7.82 -2.39 -11.56
N SER A 114 8.76 -2.40 -10.59
CA SER A 114 10.06 -3.10 -10.74
C SER A 114 9.93 -4.61 -10.90
N ARG A 115 8.81 -5.20 -10.47
CA ARG A 115 8.55 -6.64 -10.54
C ARG A 115 7.47 -7.02 -11.54
N ASN A 116 6.85 -6.05 -12.20
CA ASN A 116 5.68 -6.25 -13.07
C ASN A 116 4.60 -7.12 -12.39
N ALA A 117 4.34 -6.85 -11.12
CA ALA A 117 3.52 -7.68 -10.24
C ALA A 117 2.50 -6.83 -9.47
N PHE A 118 1.54 -7.49 -8.83
CA PHE A 118 0.41 -6.85 -8.16
C PHE A 118 0.38 -7.26 -6.70
N LEU A 119 0.09 -6.33 -5.80
CA LEU A 119 0.03 -6.51 -4.36
C LEU A 119 -1.36 -6.10 -3.85
N ALA A 120 -2.01 -6.95 -3.07
CA ALA A 120 -3.27 -6.58 -2.42
C ALA A 120 -3.06 -5.48 -1.38
N CYS A 121 -3.98 -4.52 -1.33
CA CYS A 121 -4.00 -3.47 -0.33
C CYS A 121 -5.26 -3.55 0.54
N ALA A 122 -5.09 -3.37 1.85
CA ALA A 122 -6.17 -3.33 2.84
C ALA A 122 -6.20 -2.00 3.61
N HIS A 123 -5.62 -0.94 3.04
CA HIS A 123 -5.58 0.39 3.64
C HIS A 123 -6.53 1.33 2.89
N ASP A 124 -7.33 2.11 3.62
CA ASP A 124 -8.02 3.27 3.04
C ASP A 124 -6.96 4.34 2.76
N HIS A 125 -6.45 4.38 1.53
CA HIS A 125 -5.68 5.52 1.06
C HIS A 125 -6.64 6.64 0.70
N ASP A 126 -6.53 7.77 1.41
CA ASP A 126 -7.03 9.03 0.86
C ASP A 126 -6.27 9.33 -0.44
N GLU A 127 -6.90 10.02 -1.40
CA GLU A 127 -6.31 10.32 -2.73
C GLU A 127 -4.94 11.02 -2.67
N THR A 128 -4.57 11.58 -1.52
CA THR A 128 -3.31 12.26 -1.23
C THR A 128 -2.25 11.40 -0.55
N SER A 129 -2.57 10.16 -0.17
CA SER A 129 -1.70 9.25 0.57
C SER A 129 -0.73 8.53 -0.36
N MET A 130 0.29 9.25 -0.85
CA MET A 130 1.38 8.60 -1.57
C MET A 130 2.19 7.69 -0.64
N VAL A 131 2.47 6.48 -1.12
CA VAL A 131 3.17 5.43 -0.39
C VAL A 131 4.44 5.03 -1.12
N ALA A 132 5.40 4.49 -0.36
CA ALA A 132 6.56 3.82 -0.90
C ALA A 132 6.48 2.32 -0.56
N PHE A 133 6.94 1.50 -1.49
CA PHE A 133 6.99 0.05 -1.33
C PHE A 133 8.41 -0.37 -0.95
N LEU A 134 8.53 -1.06 0.18
CA LEU A 134 9.76 -1.71 0.61
C LEU A 134 9.73 -3.17 0.18
N ILE A 135 10.66 -3.56 -0.66
CA ILE A 135 10.67 -4.84 -1.33
C ILE A 135 11.82 -5.68 -0.77
N CYS A 136 11.49 -6.82 -0.13
CA CYS A 136 12.52 -7.74 0.35
C CYS A 136 13.07 -8.60 -0.80
N ASP A 137 14.39 -8.63 -0.95
CA ASP A 137 15.08 -9.44 -1.96
C ASP A 137 15.22 -10.91 -1.54
N HIS A 138 15.14 -11.19 -0.23
CA HIS A 138 15.26 -12.56 0.28
C HIS A 138 13.93 -13.33 0.28
N CYS A 139 12.89 -12.79 0.92
CA CYS A 139 11.60 -13.47 1.03
C CYS A 139 10.56 -13.01 -0.01
N GLY A 140 10.86 -11.97 -0.79
CA GLY A 140 9.95 -11.42 -1.80
C GLY A 140 8.80 -10.58 -1.24
N SER A 141 8.59 -10.53 0.09
CA SER A 141 7.50 -9.76 0.69
C SER A 141 7.64 -8.27 0.42
N VAL A 142 6.50 -7.59 0.34
CA VAL A 142 6.43 -6.13 0.15
C VAL A 142 5.74 -5.49 1.34
N GLY A 143 6.40 -4.48 1.90
CA GLY A 143 5.85 -3.62 2.94
C GLY A 143 5.52 -2.24 2.39
N GLU A 144 4.59 -1.56 3.04
CA GLU A 144 4.10 -0.25 2.63
C GLU A 144 4.40 0.79 3.71
N ILE A 145 4.92 1.95 3.31
CA ILE A 145 5.17 3.08 4.21
C ILE A 145 4.61 4.39 3.62
N PRO A 146 4.12 5.32 4.47
CA PRO A 146 3.77 6.66 4.02
C PRO A 146 4.98 7.36 3.40
N ALA A 147 4.80 7.98 2.23
CA ALA A 147 5.89 8.63 1.48
C ALA A 147 5.49 9.99 0.89
N ALA A 148 4.37 10.55 1.32
CA ALA A 148 3.86 11.83 0.79
C ALA A 148 4.91 12.96 0.74
N PRO A 149 5.70 13.24 1.81
CA PRO A 149 6.72 14.29 1.73
C PRO A 149 7.79 14.02 0.67
N VAL A 150 8.28 12.78 0.57
CA VAL A 150 9.33 12.39 -0.39
C VAL A 150 8.82 12.52 -1.81
N ALA A 151 7.63 11.99 -2.09
CA ALA A 151 7.04 12.02 -3.42
C ALA A 151 6.67 13.44 -3.86
N GLN A 152 6.26 14.32 -2.93
CA GLN A 152 6.08 15.75 -3.20
C GLN A 152 7.39 16.44 -3.55
N SER A 153 8.47 16.18 -2.81
CA SER A 153 9.79 16.74 -3.13
C SER A 153 10.29 16.30 -4.52
N LEU A 154 10.13 15.02 -4.88
CA LEU A 154 10.47 14.50 -6.21
C LEU A 154 9.65 15.18 -7.31
N THR A 155 8.33 15.31 -7.10
CA THR A 155 7.42 15.98 -8.04
C THR A 155 7.82 17.44 -8.24
N ALA A 156 8.16 18.15 -7.16
CA ALA A 156 8.59 19.54 -7.21
C ALA A 156 9.91 19.71 -7.98
N ALA A 157 10.89 18.86 -7.69
CA ALA A 157 12.18 18.86 -8.40
C ALA A 157 12.02 18.61 -9.91
N ALA A 158 11.17 17.65 -10.29
CA ALA A 158 10.87 17.38 -11.69
C ALA A 158 10.19 18.58 -12.38
N ARG A 159 9.20 19.20 -11.72
CA ARG A 159 8.54 20.40 -12.28
C ARG A 159 9.50 21.58 -12.43
N ALA A 160 10.44 21.75 -11.50
CA ALA A 160 11.45 22.80 -11.57
C ALA A 160 12.39 22.64 -12.79
N SER A 161 12.51 21.43 -13.35
CA SER A 161 13.27 21.18 -14.58
C SER A 161 12.43 21.32 -15.86
N GLY A 162 11.18 21.80 -15.77
CA GLY A 162 10.24 21.83 -16.90
C GLY A 162 9.63 20.48 -17.26
N PHE A 163 9.79 19.45 -16.41
CA PHE A 163 9.18 18.13 -16.62
C PHE A 163 7.76 18.08 -16.04
N ILE A 164 6.83 17.41 -16.74
CA ILE A 164 5.45 17.21 -16.29
C ILE A 164 5.29 15.74 -15.88
N PRO A 165 5.44 15.41 -14.58
CA PRO A 165 5.32 14.03 -14.12
C PRO A 165 3.87 13.54 -14.24
N LYS A 166 3.71 12.35 -14.84
CA LYS A 166 2.41 11.66 -14.98
C LYS A 166 2.13 10.68 -13.84
N LEU A 167 3.18 10.02 -13.35
CA LEU A 167 3.13 9.02 -12.29
C LEU A 167 4.42 9.13 -11.47
N SER A 168 4.29 9.05 -10.15
CA SER A 168 5.43 8.96 -9.23
C SER A 168 5.29 7.68 -8.42
N VAL A 169 6.26 6.78 -8.54
CA VAL A 169 6.33 5.52 -7.78
C VAL A 169 7.65 5.51 -7.02
N VAL A 170 7.61 5.11 -5.76
CA VAL A 170 8.80 4.92 -4.92
C VAL A 170 8.87 3.46 -4.49
N GLU A 171 9.87 2.76 -5.00
CA GLU A 171 10.16 1.37 -4.68
C GLU A 171 11.60 1.27 -4.17
N ILE A 172 11.79 0.56 -3.05
CA ILE A 172 13.08 0.41 -2.40
C ILE A 172 13.32 -1.09 -2.20
N ALA A 173 14.34 -1.63 -2.89
CA ALA A 173 14.81 -2.99 -2.68
C ALA A 173 15.74 -3.07 -1.45
N GLY A 174 15.65 -4.17 -0.70
CA GLY A 174 16.48 -4.39 0.47
C GLY A 174 16.14 -5.69 1.20
N THR A 175 16.43 -5.75 2.50
CA THR A 175 16.14 -6.93 3.34
C THR A 175 15.21 -6.56 4.48
N CYS A 176 14.08 -7.25 4.63
CA CYS A 176 13.12 -6.99 5.70
C CYS A 176 13.65 -7.41 7.08
N ALA A 177 13.04 -6.90 8.15
CA ALA A 177 13.45 -7.16 9.53
C ALA A 177 13.38 -8.65 9.92
N HIS A 178 12.55 -9.46 9.25
CA HIS A 178 12.47 -10.90 9.49
C HIS A 178 13.66 -11.63 8.87
N CYS A 179 14.05 -11.29 7.64
CA CYS A 179 15.18 -11.92 6.97
C CYS A 179 16.54 -11.46 7.51
N GLN A 180 16.64 -10.25 8.09
CA GLN A 180 17.87 -9.82 8.78
C GLN A 180 18.15 -10.63 10.07
N LYS A 181 17.12 -11.23 10.66
CA LYS A 181 17.22 -12.02 11.91
C LYS A 181 17.30 -13.53 11.66
N ALA A 182 17.17 -13.96 10.41
CA ALA A 182 17.12 -15.37 10.00
C ALA A 182 18.52 -15.95 9.77
#